data_AF-A0A6A6X1Y8-F1
#
_entry.id   AF-A0A6A6X1Y8-F1
#
_cell.length_a   1.000
_cell.length_b   1.000
_cell.length_c   1.000
_cell.angle_alpha   90.00
_cell.angle_beta   90.00
_cell.angle_gamma   90.00
#
_symmetry.space_group_name_H-M   'P 1'
#
loop_
_entity.id
_entity.type
_entity.pdbx_description
1 polymer ?
#
loop_
_entity_poly.entity_id
_entity_poly.type
_entity_poly.pdbx_seq_one_letter_code
_entity_poly.pdbx_strand_id
1 'polypeptide(L)'
;MNTTIPGSPLATLHSHMQCFDLPIGLISFLMHILAYWPIMDVHKGVLTYISEIPENPRYNIIACTAGLLGGLSISTYSAIQCRAYWPLVLISVWKGFFVVWINGTSILATLSHLYSSMDSDDAVVEACIIYTFLGAGVGTVGLGVIMKQGWDDHRMLIVVAFILVAFVVAAIFWHLFICRRNWGDTIYEHIGIWGLWIGTSVCFLSPLACDWVLAVAANNINGVPSGENTKVVAVYVVYIIATLISLANT
;
A
#
# COMPACT_ATOMS: atom_id res chain seq x y z
N MET A 1 -26.51 7.22 8.22
CA MET A 1 -27.73 6.39 8.06
C MET A 1 -27.31 5.01 7.62
N ASN A 2 -27.59 3.96 8.41
CA ASN A 2 -27.32 2.57 8.04
C ASN A 2 -28.44 2.08 7.12
N THR A 3 -28.21 2.06 5.82
CA THR A 3 -29.18 1.62 4.79
C THR A 3 -29.04 0.16 4.41
N THR A 4 -28.35 -0.65 5.23
CA THR A 4 -28.15 -2.07 4.92
C THR A 4 -29.44 -2.86 5.11
N ILE A 5 -29.97 -3.43 4.03
CA ILE A 5 -31.10 -4.36 4.08
C ILE A 5 -30.68 -5.58 4.93
N PRO A 6 -31.43 -5.92 5.99
CA PRO A 6 -31.15 -7.11 6.80
C PRO A 6 -31.11 -8.37 5.93
N GLY A 7 -30.03 -9.15 6.05
CA GLY A 7 -29.83 -10.37 5.26
C GLY A 7 -29.15 -10.18 3.90
N SER A 8 -28.78 -8.96 3.52
CA SER A 8 -27.92 -8.76 2.34
C SER A 8 -26.51 -9.36 2.55
N PRO A 9 -25.84 -9.88 1.50
CA PRO A 9 -24.46 -10.37 1.59
C PRO A 9 -23.50 -9.34 2.20
N LEU A 10 -23.76 -8.05 1.97
CA LEU A 10 -23.00 -6.96 2.55
C LEU A 10 -23.19 -6.82 4.07
N ALA A 11 -24.37 -7.12 4.61
CA ALA A 11 -24.57 -7.08 6.07
C ALA A 11 -23.70 -8.12 6.77
N THR A 12 -23.56 -9.31 6.18
CA THR A 12 -22.63 -10.34 6.65
C THR A 12 -21.18 -9.87 6.52
N LEU A 13 -20.80 -9.30 5.37
CA LEU A 13 -19.45 -8.75 5.17
C LEU A 13 -19.12 -7.64 6.18
N HIS A 14 -20.06 -6.74 6.42
CA HIS A 14 -19.92 -5.65 7.39
C HIS A 14 -19.72 -6.18 8.81
N SER A 15 -20.38 -7.27 9.19
CA SER A 15 -20.16 -7.92 10.49
C SER A 15 -18.74 -8.50 10.61
N HIS A 16 -18.18 -9.05 9.53
CA HIS A 16 -16.79 -9.52 9.50
C HIS A 16 -15.78 -8.36 9.56
N MET A 17 -16.12 -7.19 9.01
CA MET A 17 -15.24 -6.02 9.06
C MET A 17 -15.08 -5.41 10.46
N GLN A 18 -15.95 -5.75 11.43
CA GLN A 18 -15.87 -5.21 12.79
C GLN A 18 -14.61 -5.65 13.55
N CYS A 19 -13.94 -6.72 13.12
CA CYS A 19 -12.67 -7.14 13.71
C CYS A 19 -11.45 -6.43 13.12
N PHE A 20 -11.63 -5.67 12.04
CA PHE A 20 -10.54 -5.17 11.21
C PHE A 20 -10.19 -3.73 11.59
N ASP A 21 -9.18 -3.58 12.44
CA ASP A 21 -8.79 -2.31 13.05
C ASP A 21 -7.72 -1.54 12.25
N LEU A 22 -7.39 -1.99 11.05
CA LEU A 22 -6.49 -1.27 10.14
C LEU A 22 -7.21 -0.06 9.52
N PRO A 23 -6.44 0.99 9.16
CA PRO A 23 -7.02 2.12 8.45
C PRO A 23 -7.53 1.67 7.09
N ILE A 24 -8.67 2.23 6.74
CA ILE A 24 -9.39 2.00 5.48
C ILE A 24 -9.87 3.35 4.97
N GLY A 25 -10.33 3.40 3.72
CA GLY A 25 -10.89 4.62 3.14
C GLY A 25 -9.88 5.74 3.00
N LEU A 26 -10.35 6.98 3.17
CA LEU A 26 -9.60 8.18 2.78
C LEU A 26 -8.25 8.32 3.49
N ILE A 27 -8.17 8.05 4.80
CA ILE A 27 -6.92 8.25 5.55
C ILE A 27 -5.85 7.26 5.08
N SER A 28 -6.21 5.97 4.95
CA SER A 28 -5.27 4.96 4.44
C SER A 28 -4.87 5.27 2.99
N PHE A 29 -5.82 5.72 2.17
CA PHE A 29 -5.56 6.08 0.79
C PHE A 29 -4.53 7.22 0.67
N LEU A 30 -4.68 8.29 1.45
CA LEU A 30 -3.72 9.39 1.48
C LEU A 30 -2.35 8.93 1.99
N MET A 31 -2.33 8.07 3.01
CA MET A 31 -1.08 7.48 3.52
C MET A 31 -0.33 6.69 2.45
N HIS A 32 -1.03 5.86 1.68
CA HIS A 32 -0.42 5.12 0.58
C HIS A 32 0.07 6.07 -0.52
N ILE A 33 -0.69 7.11 -0.89
CA ILE A 33 -0.22 8.12 -1.86
C ILE A 33 1.09 8.76 -1.39
N LEU A 34 1.15 9.18 -0.13
CA LEU A 34 2.34 9.81 0.44
C LEU A 34 3.52 8.82 0.52
N ALA A 35 3.27 7.57 0.92
CA ALA A 35 4.30 6.53 0.94
C ALA A 35 4.83 6.19 -0.47
N TYR A 36 4.00 6.35 -1.50
CA TYR A 36 4.40 6.14 -2.89
C TYR A 36 5.11 7.33 -3.53
N TRP A 37 4.97 8.53 -2.98
CA TRP A 37 5.59 9.75 -3.51
C TRP A 37 7.10 9.60 -3.75
N PRO A 38 7.91 9.12 -2.77
CA PRO A 38 9.32 8.82 -2.98
C PRO A 38 9.63 7.96 -4.19
N ILE A 39 8.83 6.92 -4.40
CA ILE A 39 9.07 5.92 -5.42
C ILE A 39 8.83 6.51 -6.81
N MET A 40 7.87 7.43 -6.93
CA MET A 40 7.63 8.16 -8.17
C MET A 40 8.80 9.07 -8.55
N ASP A 41 9.52 9.62 -7.58
CA ASP A 41 10.70 10.45 -7.86
C ASP A 41 11.90 9.62 -8.29
N VAL A 42 12.13 8.43 -7.71
CA VAL A 42 13.16 7.47 -8.18
C VAL A 42 13.00 7.13 -9.68
N HIS A 43 11.76 7.04 -10.18
CA HIS A 43 11.48 6.68 -11.58
C HIS A 43 11.82 7.76 -12.62
N LYS A 44 11.97 9.04 -12.22
CA LYS A 44 12.26 10.12 -13.18
C LYS A 44 13.72 10.16 -13.64
N GLY A 45 14.56 9.22 -13.20
CA GLY A 45 16.01 9.23 -13.47
C GLY A 45 16.75 10.39 -12.81
N VAL A 46 16.02 11.25 -12.10
CA VAL A 46 16.56 12.12 -11.08
C VAL A 46 16.44 11.29 -9.82
N LEU A 47 17.54 10.68 -9.39
CA LEU A 47 17.71 10.05 -8.09
C LEU A 47 17.57 11.08 -6.96
N THR A 48 16.67 12.06 -7.06
CA THR A 48 16.54 13.16 -6.10
C THR A 48 16.22 12.62 -4.71
N TYR A 49 15.40 11.56 -4.64
CA TYR A 49 15.05 10.91 -3.38
C TYR A 49 16.23 10.19 -2.70
N ILE A 50 17.25 9.75 -3.47
CA ILE A 50 18.49 9.19 -2.89
C ILE A 50 19.59 10.27 -2.78
N SER A 51 19.48 11.38 -3.51
CA SER A 51 20.47 12.45 -3.50
C SER A 51 20.22 13.51 -2.44
N GLU A 52 18.96 13.73 -2.03
CA GLU A 52 18.65 14.58 -0.90
C GLU A 52 18.81 13.74 0.37
N ILE A 53 20.05 13.78 0.87
CA ILE A 53 20.46 13.17 2.12
C ILE A 53 19.46 13.64 3.19
N PRO A 54 18.80 12.71 3.92
CA PRO A 54 17.93 13.14 4.98
C PRO A 54 18.73 14.03 5.93
N GLU A 55 18.24 15.23 6.23
CA GLU A 55 18.98 16.23 7.00
C GLU A 55 19.51 15.64 8.32
N ASN A 56 18.75 14.68 8.87
CA ASN A 56 19.10 13.93 10.06
C ASN A 56 18.93 12.41 9.86
N PRO A 57 19.96 11.67 9.44
CA PRO A 57 19.85 10.25 9.11
C PRO A 57 19.52 9.38 10.34
N ARG A 58 20.01 9.75 11.53
CA ARG A 58 19.66 9.06 12.78
C ARG A 58 18.18 9.16 13.11
N TYR A 59 17.61 10.35 12.92
CA TYR A 59 16.20 10.58 13.16
C TYR A 59 15.34 9.80 12.15
N ASN A 60 15.77 9.76 10.88
CA ASN A 60 15.12 8.95 9.86
C ASN A 60 15.08 7.46 10.24
N ILE A 61 16.22 6.90 10.70
CA ILE A 61 16.28 5.50 11.13
C ILE A 61 15.34 5.24 12.32
N ILE A 62 15.30 6.14 13.31
CA ILE A 62 14.41 6.00 14.48
C ILE A 62 12.94 6.05 14.02
N ALA A 63 12.58 7.02 13.19
CA ALA A 63 11.23 7.18 12.66
C ALA A 63 10.80 5.96 11.83
N CYS A 64 11.62 5.51 10.88
CA CYS A 64 11.35 4.31 10.07
C CYS A 64 11.24 3.05 10.96
N THR A 65 12.09 2.93 11.99
CA THR A 65 12.03 1.78 12.92
C THR A 65 10.73 1.80 13.72
N ALA A 66 10.32 2.98 14.20
CA ALA A 66 9.05 3.13 14.90
C ALA A 66 7.86 2.84 13.96
N GLY A 67 7.90 3.32 12.71
CA GLY A 67 6.90 3.03 11.68
C GLY A 67 6.81 1.54 11.36
N LEU A 68 7.96 0.87 11.21
CA LEU A 68 8.06 -0.56 10.99
C LEU A 68 7.43 -1.37 12.13
N LEU A 69 7.84 -1.10 13.37
CA LEU A 69 7.32 -1.81 14.55
C LEU A 69 5.84 -1.55 14.78
N GLY A 70 5.40 -0.29 14.63
CA GLY A 70 4.00 0.09 14.78
C GLY A 70 3.11 -0.56 13.72
N GLY A 71 3.49 -0.46 12.45
CA GLY A 71 2.72 -1.02 11.34
C GLY A 71 2.67 -2.55 11.38
N LEU A 72 3.78 -3.23 11.70
CA LEU A 72 3.79 -4.68 11.92
C LEU A 72 2.89 -5.09 13.09
N SER A 73 2.94 -4.37 14.21
CA SER A 73 2.11 -4.66 15.39
C SER A 73 0.62 -4.56 15.05
N ILE A 74 0.19 -3.51 14.35
CA ILE A 74 -1.22 -3.33 13.95
C ILE A 74 -1.64 -4.40 12.94
N SER A 75 -0.77 -4.70 11.97
CA SER A 75 -1.01 -5.75 10.98
C SER A 75 -1.19 -7.12 11.63
N THR A 76 -0.27 -7.51 12.53
CA THR A 76 -0.35 -8.78 13.26
C THR A 76 -1.58 -8.82 14.17
N TYR A 77 -1.87 -7.73 14.89
CA TYR A 77 -3.06 -7.64 15.73
C TYR A 77 -4.35 -7.87 14.91
N SER A 78 -4.47 -7.20 13.76
CA SER A 78 -5.62 -7.34 12.86
C SER A 78 -5.74 -8.76 12.29
N ALA A 79 -4.62 -9.38 11.91
CA ALA A 79 -4.60 -10.76 11.43
C ALA A 79 -5.09 -11.74 12.52
N ILE A 80 -4.70 -11.54 13.78
CA ILE A 80 -5.13 -12.39 14.91
C ILE A 80 -6.62 -12.18 15.20
N GLN A 81 -7.07 -10.93 15.25
CA GLN A 81 -8.46 -10.58 15.57
C GLN A 81 -9.43 -11.06 14.48
N CYS A 82 -9.03 -10.95 13.20
CA CYS A 82 -9.80 -11.40 12.05
C CYS A 82 -9.50 -12.83 11.60
N ARG A 83 -8.85 -13.67 12.43
CA ARG A 83 -8.47 -15.05 12.07
C ARG A 83 -9.61 -15.95 11.59
N ALA A 84 -10.86 -15.64 11.98
CA ALA A 84 -12.04 -16.38 11.56
C ALA A 84 -12.44 -16.11 10.11
N TYR A 85 -11.93 -15.03 9.50
CA TYR A 85 -12.25 -14.62 8.14
C TYR A 85 -10.97 -14.40 7.34
N TRP A 86 -10.50 -15.46 6.70
CA TRP A 86 -9.19 -15.53 6.02
C TRP A 86 -8.90 -14.43 4.99
N PRO A 87 -9.86 -13.84 4.23
CA PRO A 87 -9.54 -12.77 3.29
C PRO A 87 -8.95 -11.54 3.99
N LEU A 88 -9.43 -11.21 5.19
CA LEU A 88 -8.89 -10.11 6.00
C LEU A 88 -7.54 -10.44 6.61
N VAL A 89 -7.26 -11.72 6.88
CA VAL A 89 -5.93 -12.18 7.30
C VAL A 89 -4.92 -11.96 6.18
N LEU A 90 -5.24 -12.32 4.93
CA LEU A 90 -4.34 -12.10 3.79
C LEU A 90 -4.07 -10.62 3.56
N ILE A 91 -5.10 -9.78 3.64
CA ILE A 91 -4.95 -8.33 3.51
C ILE A 91 -4.09 -7.78 4.65
N SER A 92 -4.28 -8.24 5.89
CA SER A 92 -3.46 -7.83 7.02
C SER A 92 -1.99 -8.18 6.77
N VAL A 93 -1.70 -9.45 6.44
CA VAL A 93 -0.35 -9.92 6.12
C VAL A 93 0.28 -9.09 5.00
N TRP A 94 -0.48 -8.81 3.93
CA TRP A 94 -0.02 -7.95 2.84
C TRP A 94 0.28 -6.52 3.29
N LYS A 95 -0.58 -5.88 4.08
CA LYS A 95 -0.29 -4.54 4.65
C LYS A 95 0.97 -4.58 5.54
N GLY A 96 1.19 -5.66 6.28
CA GLY A 96 2.44 -5.89 7.01
C GLY A 96 3.67 -5.95 6.10
N PHE A 97 3.60 -6.69 4.98
CA PHE A 97 4.66 -6.70 3.96
C PHE A 97 4.91 -5.30 3.39
N PHE A 98 3.86 -4.54 3.10
CA PHE A 98 3.99 -3.17 2.60
C PHE A 98 4.75 -2.27 3.61
N VAL A 99 4.44 -2.37 4.90
CA VAL A 99 5.15 -1.64 5.96
C VAL A 99 6.64 -2.01 6.01
N VAL A 100 6.96 -3.31 5.93
CA VAL A 100 8.35 -3.80 5.89
C VAL A 100 9.08 -3.25 4.69
N TRP A 101 8.43 -3.27 3.53
CA TRP A 101 9.02 -2.78 2.31
C TRP A 101 9.33 -1.28 2.38
N ILE A 102 8.35 -0.43 2.71
CA ILE A 102 8.55 1.04 2.75
C ILE A 102 9.57 1.45 3.82
N ASN A 103 9.41 0.99 5.06
CA ASN A 103 10.29 1.39 6.16
C ASN A 103 11.65 0.70 6.07
N GLY A 104 11.69 -0.56 5.65
CA GLY A 104 12.93 -1.33 5.52
C GLY A 104 13.82 -0.78 4.40
N THR A 105 13.26 -0.46 3.23
CA THR A 105 14.03 0.18 2.14
C THR A 105 14.53 1.56 2.53
N SER A 106 13.74 2.35 3.25
CA SER A 106 14.16 3.67 3.75
C SER A 106 15.31 3.57 4.77
N ILE A 107 15.27 2.59 5.67
CA ILE A 107 16.39 2.29 6.60
C ILE A 107 17.63 1.86 5.82
N LEU A 108 17.47 0.92 4.88
CA LEU A 108 18.59 0.42 4.07
C LEU A 108 19.24 1.53 3.24
N ALA A 109 18.44 2.39 2.61
CA ALA A 109 18.92 3.55 1.85
C ALA A 109 19.67 4.55 2.76
N THR A 110 19.18 4.78 3.98
CA THR A 110 19.88 5.66 4.94
C THR A 110 21.20 5.04 5.40
N LEU A 111 21.22 3.72 5.62
CA LEU A 111 22.43 3.01 6.03
C LEU A 111 23.46 2.93 4.90
N SER A 112 23.05 2.65 3.66
CA SER A 112 23.97 2.63 2.51
C SER A 112 24.61 4.00 2.29
N HIS A 113 23.86 5.08 2.55
CA HIS A 113 24.41 6.44 2.53
C HIS A 113 25.46 6.68 3.63
N LEU A 114 25.19 6.25 4.87
CA LEU A 114 26.12 6.39 5.99
C LEU A 114 27.38 5.53 5.84
N TYR A 115 27.23 4.37 5.20
CA TYR A 115 28.28 3.38 4.99
C TYR A 115 28.52 3.22 3.49
N SER A 116 29.31 4.15 2.91
CA SER A 116 29.63 4.27 1.48
C SER A 116 30.33 3.06 0.82
N SER A 117 30.31 1.88 1.46
CA SER A 117 30.95 0.64 1.01
C SER A 117 29.96 -0.44 0.57
N MET A 118 28.65 -0.18 0.63
CA MET A 118 27.66 -1.16 0.20
C MET A 118 27.31 -0.93 -1.28
N ASP A 119 27.90 -1.77 -2.14
CA ASP A 119 27.55 -1.94 -3.56
C ASP A 119 26.13 -2.55 -3.66
N SER A 120 25.13 -1.78 -3.24
CA SER A 120 23.81 -2.25 -2.79
C SER A 120 22.65 -1.80 -3.66
N ASP A 121 22.89 -0.95 -4.65
CA ASP A 121 21.82 -0.36 -5.46
C ASP A 121 21.06 -1.46 -6.22
N ASP A 122 21.76 -2.41 -6.84
CA ASP A 122 21.12 -3.51 -7.57
C ASP A 122 20.37 -4.48 -6.66
N ALA A 123 20.95 -4.82 -5.50
CA ALA A 123 20.33 -5.73 -4.54
C ALA A 123 19.07 -5.12 -3.87
N VAL A 124 19.07 -3.81 -3.61
CA VAL A 124 17.91 -3.09 -3.08
C VAL A 124 16.80 -3.03 -4.12
N VAL A 125 17.12 -2.76 -5.38
CA VAL A 125 16.15 -2.73 -6.48
C VAL A 125 15.54 -4.12 -6.71
N GLU A 126 16.37 -5.17 -6.75
CA GLU A 126 15.90 -6.55 -6.94
C GLU A 126 14.99 -6.99 -5.78
N ALA A 127 15.39 -6.71 -4.54
CA ALA A 127 14.56 -6.97 -3.37
C ALA A 127 13.23 -6.22 -3.46
N CYS A 128 13.25 -4.93 -3.84
CA CYS A 128 12.03 -4.13 -4.00
C CYS A 128 11.07 -4.78 -5.00
N ILE A 129 11.57 -5.23 -6.15
CA ILE A 129 10.74 -5.87 -7.19
C ILE A 129 10.10 -7.16 -6.64
N ILE A 130 10.89 -8.06 -6.06
CA ILE A 130 10.40 -9.35 -5.56
C ILE A 130 9.34 -9.15 -4.45
N TYR A 131 9.62 -8.28 -3.47
CA TYR A 131 8.68 -8.01 -2.38
C TYR A 131 7.38 -7.38 -2.88
N THR A 132 7.47 -6.50 -3.88
CA THR A 132 6.32 -5.82 -4.47
C THR A 132 5.37 -6.80 -5.13
N PHE A 133 5.88 -7.69 -5.98
CA PHE A 133 5.05 -8.67 -6.70
C PHE A 133 4.48 -9.75 -5.78
N LEU A 134 5.29 -10.29 -4.87
CA LEU A 134 4.86 -11.35 -3.96
C LEU A 134 3.79 -10.85 -2.99
N GLY A 135 4.02 -9.67 -2.39
CA GLY A 135 3.07 -9.04 -1.47
C GLY A 135 1.75 -8.71 -2.16
N ALA A 136 1.80 -8.08 -3.34
CA ALA A 136 0.60 -7.70 -4.08
C ALA A 136 -0.26 -8.92 -4.46
N GLY A 137 0.35 -10.04 -4.83
CA GLY A 137 -0.38 -11.27 -5.16
C GLY A 137 -1.24 -11.77 -3.99
N VAL A 138 -0.69 -11.84 -2.78
CA VAL A 138 -1.41 -12.34 -1.59
C VAL A 138 -2.57 -11.42 -1.23
N GLY A 139 -2.33 -10.11 -1.21
CA GLY A 139 -3.34 -9.12 -0.87
C GLY A 139 -4.50 -9.03 -1.86
N THR A 140 -4.19 -9.11 -3.15
CA THR A 140 -5.20 -9.03 -4.23
C THR A 140 -6.14 -10.24 -4.23
N VAL A 141 -5.68 -11.43 -3.84
CA VAL A 141 -6.56 -12.60 -3.68
C VAL A 141 -7.59 -12.36 -2.57
N GLY A 142 -7.15 -11.90 -1.40
CA GLY A 142 -8.06 -11.56 -0.29
C GLY A 142 -9.05 -10.46 -0.70
N LEU A 143 -8.56 -9.44 -1.39
CA LEU A 143 -9.36 -8.34 -1.90
C LEU A 143 -10.42 -8.81 -2.92
N GLY A 144 -10.05 -9.67 -3.86
CA GLY A 144 -10.95 -10.21 -4.87
C GLY A 144 -12.11 -11.01 -4.26
N VAL A 145 -11.88 -11.73 -3.16
CA VAL A 145 -12.95 -12.42 -2.42
C VAL A 145 -13.92 -11.43 -1.78
N ILE A 146 -13.41 -10.36 -1.17
CA ILE A 146 -14.26 -9.30 -0.58
C ILE A 146 -15.08 -8.60 -1.67
N MET A 147 -14.45 -8.24 -2.80
CA MET A 147 -15.15 -7.63 -3.94
C MET A 147 -16.25 -8.55 -4.48
N LYS A 148 -15.99 -9.86 -4.60
CA LYS A 148 -16.99 -10.83 -5.04
C LYS A 148 -18.17 -10.93 -4.09
N GLN A 149 -17.93 -10.90 -2.78
CA GLN A 149 -19.01 -10.93 -1.78
C GLN A 149 -19.82 -9.64 -1.75
N GLY A 150 -19.19 -8.51 -2.04
CA GLY A 150 -19.85 -7.20 -2.14
C GLY A 150 -20.46 -6.90 -3.50
N TRP A 151 -20.40 -7.81 -4.48
CA TRP A 151 -20.72 -7.52 -5.89
C TRP A 151 -22.15 -7.06 -6.12
N ASP A 152 -23.10 -7.52 -5.29
CA ASP A 152 -24.50 -7.12 -5.39
C ASP A 152 -24.78 -5.70 -4.84
N ASP A 153 -23.82 -5.07 -4.13
CA ASP A 153 -23.95 -3.69 -3.67
C ASP A 153 -23.43 -2.70 -4.72
N HIS A 154 -24.28 -1.77 -5.13
CA HIS A 154 -23.95 -0.69 -6.07
C HIS A 154 -22.71 0.14 -5.69
N ARG A 155 -22.42 0.33 -4.40
CA ARG A 155 -21.25 1.08 -3.91
C ARG A 155 -19.97 0.32 -4.20
N MET A 156 -19.99 -1.00 -4.04
CA MET A 156 -18.85 -1.84 -4.38
C MET A 156 -18.60 -1.76 -5.88
N LEU A 157 -19.65 -1.90 -6.70
CA LEU A 157 -19.53 -1.78 -8.16
C LEU A 157 -18.94 -0.43 -8.61
N ILE A 158 -19.40 0.68 -8.02
CA ILE A 158 -18.85 2.02 -8.31
C ILE A 158 -17.36 2.08 -7.97
N VAL A 159 -16.95 1.60 -6.79
CA VAL A 159 -15.54 1.59 -6.37
C VAL A 159 -14.69 0.71 -7.28
N VAL A 160 -15.16 -0.49 -7.61
CA VAL A 160 -14.45 -1.40 -8.53
C VAL A 160 -14.30 -0.77 -9.92
N ALA A 161 -15.37 -0.16 -10.47
CA ALA A 161 -15.32 0.54 -11.74
C ALA A 161 -14.32 1.71 -11.72
N PHE A 162 -14.33 2.51 -10.66
CA PHE A 162 -13.38 3.61 -10.47
C PHE A 162 -11.92 3.12 -10.42
N ILE A 163 -11.65 2.04 -9.67
CA ILE A 163 -10.32 1.43 -9.57
C ILE A 163 -9.85 0.93 -10.95
N LEU A 164 -10.72 0.27 -11.72
CA LEU A 164 -10.39 -0.20 -13.07
C LEU A 164 -10.05 0.95 -14.02
N VAL A 165 -10.83 2.04 -13.99
CA VAL A 165 -10.54 3.23 -14.79
C VAL A 165 -9.22 3.87 -14.36
N ALA A 166 -9.00 4.05 -13.05
CA ALA A 166 -7.76 4.58 -12.51
C ALA A 166 -6.55 3.72 -12.92
N PHE A 167 -6.72 2.40 -12.96
CA PHE A 167 -5.71 1.46 -13.45
C PHE A 167 -5.33 1.67 -14.91
N VAL A 168 -6.33 1.76 -15.79
CA VAL A 168 -6.07 2.01 -17.21
C VAL A 168 -5.40 3.37 -17.42
N VAL A 169 -5.89 4.41 -16.74
CA VAL A 169 -5.31 5.76 -16.82
C VAL A 169 -3.88 5.78 -16.32
N ALA A 170 -3.58 5.12 -15.19
CA ALA A 170 -2.23 4.99 -14.67
C ALA A 170 -1.33 4.24 -15.67
N ALA A 171 -1.73 3.06 -16.14
CA ALA A 171 -0.93 2.29 -17.09
C ALA A 171 -0.59 3.11 -18.36
N ILE A 172 -1.56 3.85 -18.90
CA ILE A 172 -1.34 4.76 -20.04
C ILE A 172 -0.42 5.92 -19.67
N PHE A 173 -0.65 6.57 -18.52
CA PHE A 173 0.16 7.69 -18.05
C PHE A 173 1.63 7.28 -17.87
N TRP A 174 1.89 6.18 -17.15
CA TRP A 174 3.24 5.64 -16.97
C TRP A 174 3.90 5.35 -18.30
N HIS A 175 3.17 4.72 -19.24
CA HIS A 175 3.69 4.45 -20.57
C HIS A 175 4.07 5.73 -21.33
N LEU A 176 3.19 6.73 -21.38
CA LEU A 176 3.42 7.94 -22.16
C LEU A 176 4.54 8.83 -21.59
N PHE A 177 4.65 8.94 -20.27
CA PHE A 177 5.56 9.88 -19.62
C PHE A 177 6.94 9.29 -19.33
N ILE A 178 7.03 7.99 -18.99
CA ILE A 178 8.30 7.36 -18.62
C ILE A 178 8.98 6.71 -19.84
N CYS A 179 8.22 6.06 -20.73
CA CYS A 179 8.80 5.40 -21.91
C CYS A 179 9.24 6.35 -23.03
N ARG A 180 9.04 7.67 -22.90
CA ARG A 180 9.49 8.63 -23.92
C ARG A 180 11.01 8.54 -24.17
N ARG A 181 11.79 8.03 -23.22
CA ARG A 181 13.25 8.08 -23.25
C ARG A 181 13.96 6.86 -23.88
N ASN A 182 13.41 5.65 -23.78
CA ASN A 182 14.08 4.42 -24.26
C ASN A 182 13.08 3.52 -25.01
N TRP A 183 12.90 3.80 -26.31
CA TRP A 183 12.18 2.87 -27.17
C TRP A 183 13.16 1.75 -27.51
N GLY A 184 12.95 0.56 -26.93
CA GLY A 184 13.72 -0.62 -27.32
C GLY A 184 13.48 -0.93 -28.80
N ASP A 185 14.51 -1.37 -29.51
CA ASP A 185 14.41 -1.63 -30.96
C ASP A 185 13.68 -2.95 -31.25
N THR A 186 13.43 -3.78 -30.22
CA THR A 186 12.84 -5.12 -30.37
C THR A 186 11.46 -5.26 -29.73
N ILE A 187 10.60 -6.09 -30.36
CA ILE A 187 9.26 -6.41 -29.85
C ILE A 187 9.29 -7.08 -28.47
N TYR A 188 10.32 -7.87 -28.18
CA TYR A 188 10.47 -8.55 -26.89
C TYR A 188 10.77 -7.58 -25.76
N GLU A 189 11.60 -6.56 -26.00
CA GLU A 189 11.83 -5.47 -25.05
C GLU A 189 10.54 -4.70 -24.80
N HIS A 190 9.76 -4.40 -25.84
CA HIS A 190 8.45 -3.75 -25.67
C HIS A 190 7.51 -4.57 -24.80
N ILE A 191 7.37 -5.88 -25.06
CA ILE A 191 6.50 -6.76 -24.25
C ILE A 191 6.98 -6.82 -22.80
N GLY A 192 8.30 -6.94 -22.57
CA GLY A 192 8.88 -6.94 -21.23
C GLY A 192 8.62 -5.64 -20.47
N ILE A 193 8.80 -4.50 -21.14
CA ILE A 193 8.55 -3.17 -20.58
C ILE A 193 7.06 -3.01 -20.23
N TRP A 194 6.15 -3.40 -21.12
CA TRP A 194 4.71 -3.36 -20.84
C TRP A 194 4.32 -4.26 -19.66
N GLY A 195 4.85 -5.48 -19.60
CA GLY A 195 4.61 -6.41 -18.49
C GLY A 195 5.08 -5.84 -17.15
N LEU A 196 6.26 -5.22 -17.12
CA LEU A 196 6.78 -4.54 -15.93
C LEU A 196 5.84 -3.39 -15.51
N TRP A 197 5.39 -2.55 -16.45
CA TRP A 197 4.54 -1.40 -16.10
C TRP A 197 3.14 -1.78 -15.65
N ILE A 198 2.52 -2.78 -16.30
CA ILE A 198 1.25 -3.33 -15.85
C ILE A 198 1.44 -3.89 -14.44
N GLY A 199 2.51 -4.66 -14.22
CA GLY A 199 2.85 -5.21 -12.92
C GLY A 199 3.03 -4.13 -11.84
N THR A 200 3.82 -3.11 -12.11
CA THR A 200 4.04 -1.97 -11.22
C THR A 200 2.72 -1.23 -10.95
N SER A 201 1.92 -0.95 -11.98
CA SER A 201 0.61 -0.31 -11.83
C SER A 201 -0.32 -1.13 -10.93
N VAL A 202 -0.32 -2.46 -11.06
CA VAL A 202 -1.10 -3.35 -10.18
C VAL A 202 -0.60 -3.17 -8.76
N CYS A 203 0.71 -3.20 -8.54
CA CYS A 203 1.27 -3.13 -7.19
C CYS A 203 1.06 -1.77 -6.51
N PHE A 204 1.06 -0.67 -7.26
CA PHE A 204 0.78 0.67 -6.74
C PHE A 204 -0.71 0.89 -6.46
N LEU A 205 -1.57 0.46 -7.37
CA LEU A 205 -3.00 0.71 -7.27
C LEU A 205 -3.71 -0.29 -6.37
N SER A 206 -3.14 -1.48 -6.16
CA SER A 206 -3.76 -2.50 -5.31
C SER A 206 -3.97 -2.00 -3.88
N PRO A 207 -3.00 -1.40 -3.17
CA PRO A 207 -3.25 -0.87 -1.83
C PRO A 207 -4.28 0.26 -1.80
N LEU A 208 -4.27 1.15 -2.79
CA LEU A 208 -5.27 2.21 -2.92
C LEU A 208 -6.68 1.62 -3.14
N ALA A 209 -6.80 0.64 -4.02
CA ALA A 209 -8.02 -0.11 -4.28
C ALA A 209 -8.52 -0.82 -3.02
N CYS A 210 -7.59 -1.45 -2.29
CA CYS A 210 -7.87 -2.13 -1.03
C CYS A 210 -8.54 -1.19 -0.03
N ASP A 211 -8.02 0.03 0.12
CA ASP A 211 -8.55 0.99 1.08
C ASP A 211 -10.01 1.36 0.79
N TRP A 212 -10.35 1.61 -0.47
CA TRP A 212 -11.73 1.96 -0.86
C TRP A 212 -12.69 0.78 -0.78
N VAL A 213 -12.27 -0.41 -1.23
CA VAL A 213 -13.08 -1.63 -1.14
C VAL A 213 -13.38 -1.98 0.32
N LEU A 214 -12.37 -1.92 1.18
CA LEU A 214 -12.56 -2.16 2.61
C LEU A 214 -13.40 -1.07 3.26
N ALA A 215 -13.27 0.18 2.84
CA ALA A 215 -14.10 1.28 3.33
C ALA A 215 -15.59 1.06 3.02
N VAL A 216 -15.90 0.60 1.80
CA VAL A 216 -17.27 0.24 1.43
C VAL A 216 -17.74 -0.97 2.22
N ALA A 217 -16.92 -2.01 2.34
CA ALA A 217 -17.24 -3.21 3.11
C ALA A 217 -17.52 -2.90 4.59
N ALA A 218 -16.75 -1.99 5.19
CA ALA A 218 -16.92 -1.54 6.57
C ALA A 218 -18.00 -0.45 6.73
N ASN A 219 -18.59 0.03 5.64
CA ASN A 219 -19.48 1.20 5.65
C ASN A 219 -18.83 2.44 6.31
N ASN A 220 -17.52 2.62 6.11
CA ASN A 220 -16.70 3.66 6.72
C ASN A 220 -15.77 4.32 5.69
N ILE A 221 -16.37 5.15 4.84
CA ILE A 221 -15.67 5.81 3.73
C ILE A 221 -14.60 6.80 4.23
N ASN A 222 -14.87 7.46 5.36
CA ASN A 222 -14.00 8.48 5.92
C ASN A 222 -12.71 7.91 6.52
N GLY A 223 -12.69 6.61 6.84
CA GLY A 223 -11.52 5.95 7.42
C GLY A 223 -11.25 6.25 8.88
N VAL A 224 -12.19 6.92 9.55
CA VAL A 224 -12.08 7.20 10.99
C VAL A 224 -12.29 5.89 11.74
N PRO A 225 -11.38 5.45 12.63
CA PRO A 225 -11.57 4.24 13.41
C PRO A 225 -12.90 4.31 14.15
N SER A 226 -13.80 3.34 13.90
CA SER A 226 -15.10 3.27 14.56
C SER A 226 -15.07 2.49 15.87
N GLY A 227 -13.92 1.90 16.22
CA GLY A 227 -13.75 1.10 17.43
C GLY A 227 -13.57 1.95 18.68
N GLU A 228 -14.13 1.48 19.80
CA GLU A 228 -13.89 2.02 21.15
C GLU A 228 -12.44 1.82 21.64
N ASN A 229 -11.62 1.10 20.86
CA ASN A 229 -10.27 0.72 21.24
C ASN A 229 -9.26 1.86 21.02
N THR A 230 -9.34 2.86 21.90
CA THR A 230 -8.45 4.03 21.96
C THR A 230 -6.96 3.68 21.90
N LYS A 231 -6.56 2.50 22.40
CA LYS A 231 -5.17 2.03 22.34
C LYS A 231 -4.71 1.77 20.91
N VAL A 232 -5.55 1.17 20.07
CA VAL A 232 -5.22 0.92 18.66
C VAL A 232 -5.14 2.23 17.89
N VAL A 233 -6.04 3.17 18.17
CA VAL A 233 -5.99 4.53 17.59
C VAL A 233 -4.68 5.24 17.93
N ALA A 234 -4.19 5.11 19.17
CA ALA A 234 -2.91 5.73 19.56
C ALA A 234 -1.71 5.12 18.80
N VAL A 235 -1.62 3.79 18.74
CA VAL A 235 -0.56 3.10 17.97
C VAL A 235 -0.65 3.46 16.48
N TYR A 236 -1.87 3.59 15.97
CA TYR A 236 -2.14 4.00 14.60
C TYR A 236 -1.68 5.42 14.29
N VAL A 237 -2.00 6.39 15.14
CA VAL A 237 -1.54 7.78 14.98
C VAL A 237 -0.01 7.85 15.04
N VAL A 238 0.62 7.11 15.96
CA VAL A 238 2.08 7.02 16.04
C VAL A 238 2.66 6.42 14.76
N TYR A 239 2.08 5.35 14.22
CA TYR A 239 2.48 4.74 12.96
C TYR A 239 2.40 5.74 11.79
N ILE A 240 1.27 6.45 11.66
CA ILE A 240 1.11 7.47 10.61
C ILE A 240 2.19 8.53 10.74
N ILE A 241 2.32 9.13 11.93
CA ILE A 241 3.26 10.22 12.17
C ILE A 241 4.69 9.75 11.89
N ALA A 242 5.09 8.59 12.40
CA ALA A 242 6.42 8.04 12.17
C ALA A 242 6.71 7.81 10.68
N THR A 243 5.73 7.27 9.94
CA THR A 243 5.84 7.04 8.49
C THR A 243 5.87 8.34 7.70
N LEU A 244 5.09 9.35 8.08
CA LEU A 244 5.08 10.65 7.41
C LEU A 244 6.34 11.46 7.71
N ILE A 245 6.86 11.37 8.93
CA ILE A 245 8.09 12.06 9.33
C ILE A 245 9.28 11.54 8.53
N SER A 246 9.40 10.23 8.31
CA SER A 246 10.46 9.71 7.46
C SER A 246 10.37 10.22 6.02
N LEU A 247 9.16 10.48 5.53
CA LEU A 247 8.92 11.06 4.21
C LEU A 247 9.12 12.58 4.15
N ALA A 248 9.03 13.28 5.27
CA ALA A 248 9.19 14.74 5.36
C ALA A 248 10.64 15.15 5.68
N ASN A 249 11.45 14.23 6.18
CA ASN A 249 12.86 14.44 6.48
C ASN A 249 13.76 14.16 5.25
N THR A 250 13.17 14.14 4.05
CA THR A 250 13.82 14.10 2.74
C THR A 250 13.58 15.43 2.06
#